data_AF-A0A7Y3K3V7-F1
#
_entry.id   AF-A0A7Y3K3V7-F1
#
_cell.length_a   1.000
_cell.length_b   1.000
_cell.length_c   1.000
_cell.angle_alpha   90.00
_cell.angle_beta   90.00
_cell.angle_gamma   90.00
#
_symmetry.space_group_name_H-M   'P 1'
#
loop_
_entity.id
_entity.type
_entity.pdbx_description
1 polymer ?
#
loop_
_entity_poly.entity_id
_entity_poly.type
_entity_poly.pdbx_seq_one_letter_code
_entity_poly.pdbx_strand_id
1 'polypeptide(L)'
;MPDHQTCPKCGSLVIPGHRLCLKCGTAVGAGTAVSKVPHQDEPAGSGIVGKAIVAVLVLGIVIGIGWWAYGAFTKAPPDPALAYPTSRTILVRQFFTDVAGNSDADLHHAFLLLAMQVRHQHAKHEGEVWQRLSNLNNYLTGLFGPQWIADLVVQPSASKTAGADVYVAQIQTEKFHLDLQPQPLRPDDAQNDGRTHYGISHIAEFTLEGGARAQQAAGVSGILGGLVGATGAANSVSSISAAYGPHGKETPSELKQRLLPIVENPQAGAGLRDCIYQLWPVRSDPTVRMVLKRILHNRAYPGQARQAASGVFHGNAMPELLINAGVTHIH
;
A
#
# COMPACT_ATOMS: atom_id res chain seq x y z
N MET A 1 24.71 -30.09 11.08
CA MET A 1 23.62 -29.36 10.41
C MET A 1 22.59 -29.06 11.50
N PRO A 2 22.21 -27.80 11.76
CA PRO A 2 21.22 -27.51 12.80
C PRO A 2 19.84 -28.03 12.35
N ASP A 3 19.19 -28.80 13.23
CA ASP A 3 17.86 -29.37 12.96
C ASP A 3 16.82 -28.25 12.82
N HIS A 4 16.15 -28.20 11.67
CA HIS A 4 15.05 -27.26 11.44
C HIS A 4 13.80 -27.73 12.19
N GLN A 5 13.39 -27.00 13.23
CA GLN A 5 12.11 -27.24 13.90
C GLN A 5 10.95 -26.77 13.02
N THR A 6 9.94 -27.61 12.89
CA THR A 6 8.65 -27.28 12.26
C THR A 6 7.58 -27.06 13.33
N CYS A 7 6.63 -26.16 13.05
CA CYS A 7 5.55 -25.87 13.98
C CYS A 7 4.60 -27.07 14.06
N PRO A 8 4.29 -27.61 15.26
CA PRO A 8 3.43 -28.78 15.39
C PRO A 8 1.97 -28.50 14.99
N LYS A 9 1.55 -27.23 14.97
CA LYS A 9 0.16 -26.86 14.65
C LYS A 9 -0.08 -26.66 13.15
N CYS A 10 0.86 -26.05 12.43
CA CYS A 10 0.65 -25.64 11.03
C CYS A 10 1.72 -26.12 10.05
N GLY A 11 2.75 -26.83 10.53
CA GLY A 11 3.81 -27.40 9.69
C GLY A 11 4.81 -26.40 9.11
N SER A 12 4.68 -25.09 9.38
CA SER A 12 5.65 -24.11 8.86
C SER A 12 7.01 -24.25 9.55
N LEU A 13 8.10 -23.93 8.85
CA LEU A 13 9.42 -23.82 9.46
C LEU A 13 9.42 -22.75 10.56
N VAL A 14 10.07 -23.06 11.68
CA VAL A 14 10.26 -22.15 12.80
C VAL A 14 11.70 -21.65 12.75
N ILE A 15 11.85 -20.33 12.71
CA ILE A 15 13.16 -19.69 12.67
C ILE A 15 13.85 -19.91 14.03
N PRO A 16 15.10 -20.44 14.07
CA PRO A 16 15.83 -20.63 15.31
C PRO A 16 15.90 -19.33 16.13
N GLY A 17 15.56 -19.42 17.42
CA GLY A 17 15.57 -18.27 18.35
C GLY A 17 14.20 -17.65 18.65
N HIS A 18 13.15 -17.95 17.86
CA HIS A 18 11.79 -17.50 18.16
C HIS A 18 11.00 -18.53 18.97
N ARG A 19 10.36 -18.09 20.06
CA ARG A 19 9.51 -18.94 20.93
C ARG A 19 8.07 -19.11 20.43
N LEU A 20 7.70 -18.45 19.33
CA LEU A 20 6.35 -18.45 18.77
C LEU A 20 6.42 -18.64 17.24
N CYS A 21 5.47 -19.40 16.69
CA CYS A 21 5.31 -19.56 15.25
C CYS A 21 4.73 -18.28 14.65
N LEU A 22 5.47 -17.62 13.76
CA LEU A 22 5.05 -16.37 13.12
C LEU A 22 3.80 -16.54 12.23
N LYS A 23 3.49 -17.76 11.77
CA LYS A 23 2.34 -18.02 10.90
C LYS A 23 1.03 -18.20 11.66
N CYS A 24 1.06 -18.82 12.85
CA CYS A 24 -0.16 -19.19 13.58
C CYS A 24 -0.17 -18.82 15.06
N GLY A 25 0.88 -18.15 15.55
CA GLY A 25 1.02 -17.71 16.95
C GLY A 25 1.31 -18.82 17.96
N THR A 26 1.45 -20.08 17.54
CA THR A 26 1.63 -21.21 18.47
C THR A 26 3.02 -21.17 19.10
N ALA A 27 3.10 -21.30 20.43
CA ALA A 27 4.38 -21.38 21.12
C ALA A 27 5.18 -22.63 20.71
N VAL A 28 6.45 -22.42 20.36
CA VAL A 28 7.38 -23.45 19.91
C VAL A 28 8.56 -23.42 20.86
N GLY A 29 8.57 -24.37 21.81
CA GLY A 29 9.75 -24.69 22.62
C GLY A 29 9.86 -24.00 23.98
N ALA A 30 9.54 -24.77 25.03
CA ALA A 30 10.53 -25.11 26.05
C ALA A 30 10.22 -26.55 26.46
N GLY A 31 11.20 -27.46 26.33
CA GLY A 31 11.04 -28.84 26.75
C GLY A 31 10.48 -28.89 28.17
N THR A 32 9.34 -29.55 28.33
CA THR A 32 8.84 -29.96 29.62
C THR A 32 9.89 -30.86 30.25
N ALA A 33 10.74 -30.30 31.10
CA ALA A 33 11.21 -31.05 32.25
C ALA A 33 9.93 -31.57 32.91
N VAL A 34 9.71 -32.88 32.80
CA VAL A 34 8.69 -33.59 33.55
C VAL A 34 9.07 -33.39 35.01
N SER A 35 8.53 -32.33 35.59
CA SER A 35 8.55 -32.13 37.03
C SER A 35 7.81 -33.32 37.60
N LYS A 36 8.57 -34.21 38.23
CA LYS A 36 8.10 -35.37 38.96
C LYS A 36 7.13 -34.84 40.00
N VAL A 37 5.84 -34.87 39.69
CA VAL A 37 4.77 -34.59 40.65
C VAL A 37 5.00 -35.59 41.79
N PRO A 38 5.23 -35.12 43.03
CA PRO A 38 5.25 -36.03 44.15
C PRO A 38 3.88 -36.68 44.21
N HIS A 39 3.87 -38.01 44.15
CA HIS A 39 2.72 -38.86 44.43
C HIS A 39 2.10 -38.35 45.73
N GLN A 40 0.97 -37.66 45.62
CA GLN A 40 0.18 -37.25 46.76
C GLN A 40 -0.71 -38.46 47.06
N ASP A 41 -0.36 -39.16 48.13
CA ASP A 41 -1.13 -40.29 48.62
C ASP A 41 -2.58 -39.86 48.82
N GLU A 42 -3.46 -40.61 48.16
CA GLU A 42 -4.90 -40.46 48.15
C GLU A 42 -5.43 -40.69 49.57
N PRO A 43 -6.06 -39.70 50.24
CA PRO A 43 -6.81 -39.97 51.46
C PRO A 43 -8.08 -40.73 51.06
N ALA A 44 -8.05 -42.04 51.28
CA ALA A 44 -9.21 -42.91 51.22
C ALA A 44 -10.26 -42.45 52.22
N GLY A 45 -11.23 -41.64 51.75
CA GLY A 45 -12.33 -41.17 52.59
C GLY A 45 -12.92 -39.85 52.14
N SER A 46 -13.47 -39.79 50.94
CA SER A 46 -14.28 -38.65 50.51
C SER A 46 -15.52 -39.18 49.80
N GLY A 47 -16.59 -39.29 50.56
CA GLY A 47 -17.92 -39.63 50.09
C GLY A 47 -18.38 -38.77 48.92
N ILE A 48 -19.36 -39.31 48.20
CA ILE A 48 -20.01 -38.83 46.98
C ILE A 48 -20.30 -37.30 46.96
N VAL A 49 -20.37 -36.65 48.12
CA VAL A 49 -20.55 -35.20 48.28
C VAL A 49 -19.36 -34.36 47.77
N GLY A 50 -18.12 -34.85 47.85
CA GLY A 50 -16.93 -34.08 47.48
C GLY A 50 -16.76 -33.86 45.96
N LYS A 51 -17.16 -34.84 45.14
CA LYS A 51 -17.04 -34.77 43.67
C LYS A 51 -18.05 -33.79 43.05
N ALA A 52 -19.20 -33.58 43.69
CA ALA A 52 -20.20 -32.62 43.23
C ALA A 52 -19.71 -31.17 43.35
N ILE A 53 -18.99 -30.84 44.42
CA ILE A 53 -18.49 -29.47 44.67
C ILE A 53 -17.42 -29.07 43.64
N VAL A 54 -16.52 -29.99 43.30
CA VAL A 54 -15.47 -29.74 42.30
C VAL A 54 -16.09 -29.56 40.90
N ALA A 55 -17.10 -30.35 40.54
CA ALA A 55 -17.79 -30.21 39.25
C ALA A 55 -18.51 -28.86 39.11
N VAL A 56 -19.17 -28.39 40.18
CA VAL A 56 -19.86 -27.09 40.20
C VAL A 56 -18.87 -25.93 40.08
N LEU A 57 -17.70 -26.01 40.74
CA LEU A 57 -16.65 -24.99 40.64
C LEU A 57 -16.07 -24.89 39.23
N VAL A 58 -15.76 -26.02 38.59
CA VAL A 58 -15.24 -26.04 37.21
C VAL A 58 -16.29 -25.48 36.24
N LEU A 59 -17.56 -25.84 36.39
CA LEU A 59 -18.63 -25.33 35.53
C LEU A 59 -18.83 -23.81 35.71
N GLY A 60 -18.75 -23.31 36.95
CA GLY A 60 -18.82 -21.87 37.24
C GLY A 60 -17.67 -21.08 36.60
N ILE A 61 -16.45 -21.64 36.59
CA ILE A 61 -15.29 -21.01 35.94
C ILE A 61 -15.46 -20.99 34.42
N VAL A 62 -15.92 -22.09 33.81
CA VAL A 62 -16.14 -22.15 32.36
C VAL A 62 -17.23 -21.19 31.91
N ILE A 63 -18.34 -21.08 32.66
CA ILE A 63 -19.41 -20.12 32.37
C ILE A 63 -18.94 -18.68 32.61
N GLY A 64 -18.19 -18.43 33.69
CA GLY A 64 -17.64 -17.10 33.98
C GLY A 64 -16.65 -16.60 32.92
N ILE A 65 -15.73 -17.47 32.48
CA ILE A 65 -14.78 -17.15 31.40
C ILE A 65 -15.52 -17.02 30.06
N GLY A 66 -16.49 -17.89 29.80
CA GLY A 66 -17.32 -17.82 28.60
C GLY A 66 -18.13 -16.51 28.51
N TRP A 67 -18.69 -16.04 29.62
CA TRP A 67 -19.45 -14.79 29.68
C TRP A 67 -18.56 -13.56 29.56
N TRP A 68 -17.37 -13.58 30.19
CA TRP A 68 -16.40 -12.49 30.05
C TRP A 68 -15.85 -12.41 28.62
N ALA A 69 -15.53 -13.55 28.01
CA ALA A 69 -15.12 -13.62 26.61
C ALA A 69 -16.28 -13.18 25.69
N TYR A 70 -17.52 -13.63 25.93
CA TYR A 70 -18.68 -13.18 25.16
C TYR A 70 -18.87 -11.67 25.26
N GLY A 71 -18.75 -11.08 26.44
CA GLY A 71 -18.81 -9.62 26.61
C GLY A 71 -17.65 -8.87 25.95
N ALA A 72 -16.46 -9.48 25.87
CA ALA A 72 -15.32 -8.91 25.15
C ALA A 72 -15.48 -9.00 23.62
N PHE A 73 -16.12 -10.05 23.11
CA PHE A 73 -16.35 -10.27 21.68
C PHE A 73 -17.67 -9.67 21.15
N THR A 74 -18.63 -9.33 22.01
CA THR A 74 -19.95 -8.76 21.62
C THR A 74 -20.12 -7.29 21.91
N LYS A 75 -19.14 -6.61 22.51
CA LYS A 75 -19.09 -5.15 22.41
C LYS A 75 -19.02 -4.81 20.93
N ALA A 76 -20.10 -4.20 20.43
CA ALA A 76 -20.12 -3.67 19.08
C ALA A 76 -18.80 -2.92 18.86
N PRO A 77 -18.06 -3.19 17.77
CA PRO A 77 -16.84 -2.46 17.50
C PRO A 77 -17.15 -0.97 17.63
N PRO A 78 -16.29 -0.19 18.32
CA PRO A 78 -16.54 1.22 18.55
C PRO A 78 -16.99 1.86 17.24
N ASP A 79 -18.14 2.54 17.28
CA ASP A 79 -18.81 3.02 16.08
C ASP A 79 -17.81 3.80 15.22
N PRO A 80 -17.54 3.40 13.97
CA PRO A 80 -16.58 4.06 13.08
C PRO A 80 -16.90 5.54 12.80
N ALA A 81 -18.03 6.06 13.30
CA ALA A 81 -18.32 7.49 13.40
C ALA A 81 -17.38 8.25 14.37
N LEU A 82 -16.73 7.57 15.32
CA LEU A 82 -15.88 8.17 16.37
C LEU A 82 -14.49 8.68 15.90
N ALA A 83 -14.19 8.59 14.60
CA ALA A 83 -12.81 8.70 14.09
C ALA A 83 -12.50 9.99 13.32
N TYR A 84 -13.49 10.80 12.94
CA TYR A 84 -13.20 11.99 12.14
C TYR A 84 -12.57 13.09 12.99
N PRO A 85 -11.38 13.62 12.63
CA PRO A 85 -10.79 14.74 13.35
C PRO A 85 -11.55 16.06 13.10
N THR A 86 -11.59 16.91 14.11
CA THR A 86 -12.16 18.28 14.03
C THR A 86 -11.22 19.26 13.31
N SER A 87 -9.94 18.92 13.16
CA SER A 87 -8.96 19.71 12.41
C SER A 87 -8.63 19.05 11.08
N ARG A 88 -8.82 19.80 9.99
CA ARG A 88 -8.49 19.39 8.61
C ARG A 88 -7.02 18.97 8.46
N THR A 89 -6.09 19.70 9.07
CA THR A 89 -4.66 19.36 9.04
C THR A 89 -4.37 18.05 9.79
N ILE A 90 -5.05 17.84 10.93
CA ILE A 90 -4.91 16.59 11.69
C ILE A 90 -5.46 15.41 10.88
N LEU A 91 -6.62 15.57 10.24
CA LEU A 91 -7.19 14.56 9.34
C LEU A 91 -6.21 14.13 8.25
N VAL A 92 -5.66 15.07 7.49
CA VAL A 92 -4.74 14.75 6.40
C VAL A 92 -3.45 14.11 6.93
N ARG A 93 -2.89 14.63 8.03
CA ARG A 93 -1.68 14.05 8.63
C ARG A 93 -1.95 12.63 9.12
N GLN A 94 -3.03 12.41 9.85
CA GLN A 94 -3.41 11.09 10.36
C GLN A 94 -3.60 10.10 9.21
N PHE A 95 -4.32 10.49 8.15
CA PHE A 95 -4.52 9.65 6.98
C PHE A 95 -3.19 9.16 6.36
N PHE A 96 -2.23 10.06 6.11
CA PHE A 96 -0.94 9.66 5.58
C PHE A 96 -0.08 8.88 6.59
N THR A 97 -0.19 9.17 7.89
CA THR A 97 0.46 8.39 8.95
C THR A 97 -0.05 6.94 8.95
N ASP A 98 -1.35 6.74 8.82
CA ASP A 98 -1.96 5.42 8.76
C ASP A 98 -1.55 4.67 7.48
N VAL A 99 -1.53 5.37 6.33
CA VAL A 99 -0.99 4.79 5.08
C VAL A 99 0.47 4.38 5.24
N ALA A 100 1.30 5.19 5.91
CA ALA A 100 2.70 4.87 6.16
C ALA A 100 2.89 3.65 7.08
N GLY A 101 1.99 3.45 8.05
CA GLY A 101 1.98 2.28 8.93
C GLY A 101 1.78 0.97 8.17
N ASN A 102 0.88 0.98 7.17
CA ASN A 102 0.64 -0.11 6.22
C ASN A 102 0.32 -1.47 6.87
N SER A 103 -0.16 -1.47 8.12
CA SER A 103 -0.80 -2.64 8.71
C SER A 103 -2.29 -2.67 8.35
N ASP A 104 -2.96 -3.83 8.44
CA ASP A 104 -4.40 -3.93 8.17
C ASP A 104 -5.21 -2.98 9.06
N ALA A 105 -4.80 -2.81 10.32
CA ALA A 105 -5.45 -1.90 11.26
C ALA A 105 -5.29 -0.43 10.83
N ASP A 106 -4.09 -0.04 10.40
CA ASP A 106 -3.83 1.33 9.95
C ASP A 106 -4.54 1.61 8.63
N LEU A 107 -4.49 0.70 7.66
CA LEU A 107 -5.18 0.85 6.38
C LEU A 107 -6.70 0.92 6.53
N HIS A 108 -7.26 0.14 7.46
CA HIS A 108 -8.67 0.25 7.81
C HIS A 108 -8.96 1.62 8.46
N HIS A 109 -8.12 2.10 9.38
CA HIS A 109 -8.30 3.42 9.98
C HIS A 109 -8.22 4.55 8.93
N ALA A 110 -7.26 4.49 8.01
CA ALA A 110 -7.16 5.41 6.87
C ALA A 110 -8.43 5.38 5.99
N PHE A 111 -9.00 4.20 5.76
CA PHE A 111 -10.28 4.05 5.07
C PHE A 111 -11.43 4.71 5.85
N LEU A 112 -11.44 4.60 7.19
CA LEU A 112 -12.45 5.24 8.03
C LEU A 112 -12.39 6.78 7.99
N LEU A 113 -11.20 7.35 7.74
CA LEU A 113 -11.01 8.80 7.57
C LEU A 113 -11.52 9.35 6.23
N LEU A 114 -11.87 8.48 5.27
CA LEU A 114 -12.59 8.89 4.06
C LEU A 114 -14.01 9.34 4.40
N ALA A 115 -14.53 10.34 3.68
CA ALA A 115 -15.89 10.84 3.85
C ALA A 115 -16.92 9.70 3.76
N MET A 116 -18.01 9.78 4.53
CA MET A 116 -19.03 8.72 4.58
C MET A 116 -19.57 8.35 3.21
N GLN A 117 -19.76 9.34 2.33
CA GLN A 117 -20.22 9.10 0.96
C GLN A 117 -19.26 8.21 0.17
N VAL A 118 -17.95 8.47 0.28
CA VAL A 118 -16.90 7.66 -0.38
C VAL A 118 -16.87 6.26 0.20
N ARG A 119 -16.91 6.12 1.53
CA ARG A 119 -16.95 4.81 2.19
C ARG A 119 -18.18 4.01 1.75
N HIS A 120 -19.34 4.64 1.68
CA HIS A 120 -20.57 3.98 1.27
C HIS A 120 -20.54 3.54 -0.20
N GLN A 121 -20.01 4.38 -1.09
CA GLN A 121 -19.81 4.05 -2.51
C GLN A 121 -18.87 2.84 -2.69
N HIS A 122 -17.84 2.74 -1.85
CA HIS A 122 -16.83 1.69 -1.93
C HIS A 122 -17.00 0.55 -0.90
N ALA A 123 -18.10 0.49 -0.15
CA ALA A 123 -18.28 -0.49 0.92
C ALA A 123 -18.20 -1.95 0.41
N LYS A 124 -18.65 -2.20 -0.82
CA LYS A 124 -18.55 -3.53 -1.47
C LYS A 124 -17.15 -3.88 -1.95
N HIS A 125 -16.27 -2.88 -2.05
CA HIS A 125 -14.92 -2.96 -2.61
C HIS A 125 -13.87 -2.46 -1.60
N GLU A 126 -14.13 -2.59 -0.30
CA GLU A 126 -13.24 -2.09 0.76
C GLU A 126 -11.81 -2.64 0.61
N GLY A 127 -11.67 -3.94 0.32
CA GLY A 127 -10.36 -4.56 0.09
C GLY A 127 -9.60 -3.97 -1.12
N GLU A 128 -10.30 -3.49 -2.15
CA GLU A 128 -9.64 -2.81 -3.28
C GLU A 128 -9.11 -1.43 -2.86
N VAL A 129 -9.82 -0.74 -1.97
CA VAL A 129 -9.37 0.54 -1.42
C VAL A 129 -8.15 0.33 -0.54
N TRP A 130 -8.14 -0.69 0.33
CA TRP A 130 -6.98 -1.04 1.15
C TRP A 130 -5.76 -1.37 0.29
N GLN A 131 -5.93 -2.15 -0.78
CA GLN A 131 -4.85 -2.46 -1.71
C GLN A 131 -4.30 -1.19 -2.37
N ARG A 132 -5.15 -0.22 -2.71
CA ARG A 132 -4.70 1.07 -3.29
C ARG A 132 -3.93 1.91 -2.29
N LEU A 133 -4.35 1.94 -1.03
CA LEU A 133 -3.62 2.62 0.05
C LEU A 133 -2.26 1.95 0.31
N SER A 134 -2.21 0.62 0.33
CA SER A 134 -0.95 -0.11 0.44
C SER A 134 -0.02 0.15 -0.74
N ASN A 135 -0.57 0.18 -1.97
CA ASN A 135 0.19 0.54 -3.17
C ASN A 135 0.75 1.97 -3.09
N LEU A 136 -0.01 2.93 -2.54
CA LEU A 136 0.47 4.29 -2.28
C LEU A 136 1.66 4.28 -1.30
N ASN A 137 1.58 3.53 -0.20
CA ASN A 137 2.72 3.40 0.71
C ASN A 137 3.95 2.79 0.04
N ASN A 138 3.78 1.72 -0.74
CA ASN A 138 4.88 1.07 -1.45
C ASN A 138 5.52 2.02 -2.47
N TYR A 139 4.71 2.83 -3.15
CA TYR A 139 5.20 3.88 -4.07
C TYR A 139 6.05 4.92 -3.35
N LEU A 140 5.52 5.52 -2.28
CA LEU A 140 6.22 6.57 -1.52
C LEU A 140 7.48 6.02 -0.85
N THR A 141 7.41 4.80 -0.31
CA THR A 141 8.57 4.10 0.26
C THR A 141 9.64 3.80 -0.79
N GLY A 142 9.25 3.41 -2.00
CA GLY A 142 10.19 3.16 -3.09
C GLY A 142 10.86 4.44 -3.61
N LEU A 143 10.14 5.56 -3.62
CA LEU A 143 10.64 6.83 -4.15
C LEU A 143 11.47 7.63 -3.13
N PHE A 144 11.04 7.65 -1.87
CA PHE A 144 11.59 8.52 -0.83
C PHE A 144 12.19 7.78 0.37
N GLY A 145 12.12 6.44 0.37
CA GLY A 145 12.56 5.60 1.49
C GLY A 145 11.48 5.41 2.57
N PRO A 146 11.71 4.51 3.54
CA PRO A 146 10.70 4.11 4.52
C PRO A 146 10.32 5.20 5.55
N GLN A 147 11.05 6.32 5.57
CA GLN A 147 10.82 7.45 6.47
C GLN A 147 10.15 8.64 5.78
N TRP A 148 9.58 8.45 4.58
CA TRP A 148 8.95 9.51 3.78
C TRP A 148 7.90 10.32 4.55
N ILE A 149 7.24 9.71 5.53
CA ILE A 149 6.22 10.36 6.35
C ILE A 149 6.78 11.49 7.23
N ALA A 150 8.07 11.46 7.57
CA ALA A 150 8.73 12.52 8.31
C ALA A 150 8.80 13.84 7.52
N ASP A 151 8.81 13.74 6.19
CA ASP A 151 8.88 14.89 5.27
C ASP A 151 7.50 15.42 4.88
N LEU A 152 6.41 14.88 5.45
CA LEU A 152 5.05 15.30 5.14
C LEU A 152 4.77 16.73 5.66
N VAL A 153 4.54 17.64 4.71
CA VAL A 153 4.07 19.00 4.96
C VAL A 153 2.62 19.09 4.49
N VAL A 154 1.72 19.51 5.37
CA VAL A 154 0.30 19.70 5.06
C VAL A 154 -0.04 21.18 5.13
N GLN A 155 -0.59 21.71 4.05
CA GLN A 155 -0.97 23.12 3.95
C GLN A 155 -2.32 23.29 3.24
N PRO A 156 -3.12 24.31 3.61
CA PRO A 156 -4.30 24.65 2.83
C PRO A 156 -3.90 25.08 1.41
N SER A 157 -4.65 24.65 0.41
CA SER A 157 -4.41 25.09 -0.97
C SER A 157 -4.79 26.57 -1.10
N ALA A 158 -3.94 27.35 -1.74
CA ALA A 158 -4.29 28.72 -2.14
C ALA A 158 -5.39 28.74 -3.22
N SER A 159 -5.55 27.64 -3.96
CA SER A 159 -6.59 27.50 -4.96
C SER A 159 -7.93 27.22 -4.30
N LYS A 160 -8.76 28.26 -4.18
CA LYS A 160 -10.17 28.10 -3.85
C LYS A 160 -10.93 27.69 -5.10
N THR A 161 -10.95 26.39 -5.40
CA THR A 161 -11.89 25.86 -6.38
C THR A 161 -13.29 25.87 -5.75
N ALA A 162 -14.27 26.43 -6.44
CA ALA A 162 -15.60 26.79 -5.93
C ALA A 162 -16.19 25.82 -4.88
N GLY A 163 -16.05 26.18 -3.59
CA GLY A 163 -16.76 25.52 -2.48
C GLY A 163 -16.10 24.28 -1.87
N ALA A 164 -14.95 23.81 -2.38
CA ALA A 164 -14.22 22.69 -1.79
C ALA A 164 -13.01 23.18 -0.97
N ASP A 165 -12.87 22.71 0.27
CA ASP A 165 -11.68 22.93 1.09
C ASP A 165 -10.57 21.99 0.60
N VAL A 166 -9.77 22.46 -0.35
CA VAL A 166 -8.64 21.71 -0.91
C VAL A 166 -7.42 21.87 0.00
N TYR A 167 -6.87 20.74 0.45
CA TYR A 167 -5.61 20.67 1.18
C TYR A 167 -4.52 20.06 0.31
N VAL A 168 -3.30 20.54 0.46
CA VAL A 168 -2.12 19.99 -0.22
C VAL A 168 -1.26 19.26 0.80
N ALA A 169 -1.13 17.95 0.65
CA ALA A 169 -0.10 17.16 1.30
C ALA A 169 1.11 17.08 0.37
N GLN A 170 2.24 17.64 0.80
CA GLN A 170 3.49 17.63 0.06
C GLN A 170 4.48 16.69 0.76
N ILE A 171 5.05 15.77 -0.02
CA ILE A 171 6.11 14.85 0.42
C ILE A 171 7.27 15.06 -0.54
N GLN A 172 8.29 15.78 -0.08
CA GLN A 172 9.40 16.25 -0.91
C GLN A 172 8.92 16.94 -2.21
N THR A 173 9.04 16.27 -3.35
CA THR A 173 8.69 16.80 -4.68
C THR A 173 7.28 16.43 -5.13
N GLU A 174 6.62 15.49 -4.47
CA GLU A 174 5.26 15.05 -4.84
C GLU A 174 4.21 15.83 -4.04
N LYS A 175 3.10 16.16 -4.69
CA LYS A 175 1.98 16.92 -4.12
C LYS A 175 0.69 16.14 -4.32
N PHE A 176 -0.10 16.06 -3.26
CA PHE A 176 -1.41 15.42 -3.24
C PHE A 176 -2.45 16.48 -2.87
N HIS A 177 -3.47 16.65 -3.70
CA HIS A 177 -4.60 17.53 -3.44
C HIS A 177 -5.76 16.71 -2.90
N LEU A 178 -6.16 17.02 -1.66
CA LEU A 178 -7.23 16.35 -0.94
C LEU A 178 -8.40 17.30 -0.79
N ASP A 179 -9.55 16.90 -1.31
CA ASP A 179 -10.80 17.59 -1.06
C ASP A 179 -11.39 17.09 0.25
N LEU A 180 -11.64 18.01 1.18
CA LEU A 180 -12.18 17.68 2.49
C LEU A 180 -13.64 18.13 2.58
N GLN A 181 -14.49 17.28 3.14
CA GLN A 181 -15.91 17.56 3.33
C GLN A 181 -16.30 17.47 4.80
N PRO A 182 -17.08 18.44 5.31
CA PRO A 182 -17.76 18.33 6.60
C PRO A 182 -18.55 17.04 6.67
N GLN A 183 -18.39 16.28 7.75
CA GLN A 183 -19.16 15.08 8.02
C GLN A 183 -20.29 15.42 9.00
N PRO A 184 -21.55 15.17 8.64
CA PRO A 184 -22.63 15.27 9.61
C PRO A 184 -22.47 14.13 10.62
N LEU A 185 -22.07 14.46 11.84
CA LEU A 185 -22.23 13.54 12.97
C LEU A 185 -23.71 13.40 13.31
N ARG A 186 -24.13 12.21 13.74
CA ARG A 186 -25.50 12.05 14.20
C ARG A 186 -25.70 12.80 15.53
N PRO A 187 -26.88 13.39 15.78
CA PRO A 187 -27.15 14.10 17.03
C PRO A 187 -26.97 13.25 18.29
N ASP A 188 -27.21 11.94 18.18
CA ASP A 188 -27.09 10.93 19.22
C ASP A 188 -25.67 10.36 19.39
N ASP A 189 -24.72 10.75 18.53
CA ASP A 189 -23.33 10.35 18.69
C ASP A 189 -22.74 11.00 19.95
N ALA A 190 -22.19 10.17 20.84
CA ALA A 190 -21.57 10.61 22.09
C ALA A 190 -20.42 11.62 21.90
N GLN A 191 -19.95 11.80 20.67
CA GLN A 191 -18.90 12.75 20.26
C GLN A 191 -19.42 14.03 19.61
N ASN A 192 -20.74 14.26 19.54
CA ASN A 192 -21.26 15.53 19.06
C ASN A 192 -20.93 16.66 20.06
N ASP A 193 -19.69 17.16 19.98
CA ASP A 193 -19.15 18.27 20.78
C ASP A 193 -19.54 19.64 20.20
N GLY A 194 -20.43 19.65 19.19
CA GLY A 194 -20.85 20.83 18.45
C GLY A 194 -19.82 21.35 17.44
N ARG A 195 -18.66 20.68 17.28
CA ARG A 195 -17.65 21.05 16.28
C ARG A 195 -17.90 20.34 14.96
N THR A 196 -17.39 20.92 13.88
CA THR A 196 -17.43 20.29 12.56
C THR A 196 -16.30 19.28 12.44
N HIS A 197 -16.66 18.05 12.09
CA HIS A 197 -15.71 16.99 11.77
C HIS A 197 -15.53 16.91 10.26
N TYR A 198 -14.36 16.45 9.82
CA TYR A 198 -14.00 16.42 8.40
C TYR A 198 -13.63 15.01 7.96
N GLY A 199 -13.95 14.67 6.72
CA GLY A 199 -13.53 13.44 6.04
C GLY A 199 -12.97 13.76 4.66
N ILE A 200 -12.09 12.90 4.15
CA ILE A 200 -11.49 13.06 2.82
C ILE A 200 -12.48 12.57 1.77
N SER A 201 -13.01 13.47 0.93
CA SER A 201 -13.97 13.11 -0.11
C SER A 201 -13.33 12.71 -1.43
N HIS A 202 -12.13 13.22 -1.71
CA HIS A 202 -11.44 12.95 -2.97
C HIS A 202 -9.94 13.26 -2.85
N ILE A 203 -9.11 12.51 -3.58
CA ILE A 203 -7.67 12.73 -3.68
C ILE A 203 -7.36 12.81 -5.18
N ALA A 204 -7.04 14.00 -5.70
CA ALA A 204 -7.02 14.25 -7.14
C ALA A 204 -6.02 13.37 -7.91
N GLU A 205 -4.87 13.09 -7.30
CA GLU A 205 -3.81 12.26 -7.86
C GLU A 205 -4.10 10.76 -7.77
N PHE A 206 -5.11 10.40 -6.97
CA PHE A 206 -5.62 9.06 -6.74
C PHE A 206 -7.10 9.05 -7.06
N THR A 207 -7.44 9.20 -8.34
CA THR A 207 -8.78 8.78 -8.78
C THR A 207 -8.93 7.30 -8.43
N LEU A 208 -9.77 6.98 -7.44
CA LEU A 208 -10.09 5.60 -7.05
C LEU A 208 -10.67 4.81 -8.24
N GLU A 209 -11.13 5.50 -9.28
CA GLU A 209 -11.61 4.90 -10.53
C GLU A 209 -10.52 4.68 -11.60
N GLY A 210 -9.32 5.24 -11.46
CA GLY A 210 -8.28 5.27 -12.52
C GLY A 210 -6.90 4.81 -12.05
N GLY A 211 -6.59 3.53 -12.19
CA GLY A 211 -5.40 2.86 -11.67
C GLY A 211 -4.04 3.21 -12.30
N ALA A 212 -3.90 4.27 -13.10
CA ALA A 212 -2.66 4.50 -13.86
C ALA A 212 -1.42 4.73 -12.98
N ARG A 213 -1.53 5.51 -11.88
CA ARG A 213 -0.42 5.72 -10.93
C ARG A 213 -0.28 4.59 -9.91
N ALA A 214 -1.39 3.97 -9.49
CA ALA A 214 -1.35 2.78 -8.63
C ALA A 214 -0.73 1.55 -9.35
N GLN A 215 -0.90 1.43 -10.67
CA GLN A 215 -0.21 0.43 -11.49
C GLN A 215 1.28 0.73 -11.65
N GLN A 216 1.69 2.00 -11.66
CA GLN A 216 3.11 2.38 -11.62
C GLN A 216 3.76 1.95 -10.29
N ALA A 217 3.05 2.10 -9.16
CA ALA A 217 3.49 1.62 -7.85
C ALA A 217 3.70 0.09 -7.81
N ALA A 218 2.73 -0.66 -8.34
CA ALA A 218 2.80 -2.13 -8.41
C ALA A 218 3.92 -2.60 -9.35
N GLY A 219 4.13 -1.91 -10.48
CA GLY A 219 5.21 -2.20 -11.41
C GLY A 219 6.61 -1.98 -10.82
N VAL A 220 6.80 -0.92 -10.03
CA VAL A 220 8.08 -0.64 -9.35
C VAL A 220 8.35 -1.65 -8.22
N SER A 221 7.32 -2.05 -7.47
CA SER A 221 7.46 -3.09 -6.43
C SER A 221 7.78 -4.47 -7.02
N GLY A 222 7.25 -4.83 -8.20
CA GLY A 222 7.58 -6.07 -8.89
C GLY A 222 9.04 -6.16 -9.35
N ILE A 223 9.66 -5.01 -9.66
CA ILE A 223 11.07 -4.92 -10.05
C ILE A 223 12.01 -5.03 -8.85
N LEU A 224 11.58 -4.53 -7.67
CA LEU A 224 12.39 -4.55 -6.44
C LEU A 224 12.21 -5.82 -5.60
N GLY A 225 11.12 -6.56 -5.76
CA GLY A 225 10.74 -7.68 -4.87
C GLY A 225 10.95 -9.11 -5.39
N GLY A 226 11.50 -9.33 -6.59
CA GLY A 226 11.45 -10.64 -7.25
C GLY A 226 12.80 -11.26 -7.65
N LEU A 227 13.51 -11.86 -6.69
CA LEU A 227 14.62 -12.78 -6.92
C LEU A 227 14.29 -14.16 -6.31
N VAL A 228 13.33 -14.88 -6.90
CA VAL A 228 13.26 -16.35 -6.90
C VAL A 228 12.52 -16.79 -8.18
N GLY A 229 13.29 -17.03 -9.25
CA GLY A 229 12.77 -17.46 -10.56
C GLY A 229 13.58 -16.92 -11.75
N ALA A 230 14.85 -17.33 -11.86
CA ALA A 230 15.76 -17.01 -12.97
C ALA A 230 15.19 -17.51 -14.32
N THR A 231 15.11 -16.71 -15.39
CA THR A 231 16.25 -16.40 -16.27
C THR A 231 16.07 -15.12 -17.13
N GLY A 232 14.96 -14.38 -16.98
CA GLY A 232 14.68 -13.20 -17.81
C GLY A 232 15.27 -11.88 -17.31
N ALA A 233 15.11 -11.58 -16.01
CA ALA A 233 15.43 -10.27 -15.43
C ALA A 233 16.92 -10.05 -15.13
N ALA A 234 17.68 -11.13 -14.89
CA ALA A 234 19.12 -11.04 -14.63
C ALA A 234 19.90 -10.51 -15.84
N ASN A 235 19.41 -10.77 -17.07
CA ASN A 235 20.04 -10.25 -18.29
C ASN A 235 19.80 -8.74 -18.45
N SER A 236 18.69 -8.18 -17.98
CA SER A 236 18.37 -6.77 -18.20
C SER A 236 19.19 -5.85 -17.30
N VAL A 237 19.36 -6.21 -16.02
CA VAL A 237 20.12 -5.39 -15.06
C VAL A 237 21.63 -5.55 -15.24
N SER A 238 22.12 -6.75 -15.57
CA SER A 238 23.54 -6.97 -15.88
C SER A 238 23.97 -6.33 -17.21
N SER A 239 23.08 -6.25 -18.21
CA SER A 239 23.34 -5.49 -19.45
C SER A 239 23.46 -4.00 -19.18
N ILE A 240 22.62 -3.46 -18.29
CA ILE A 240 22.64 -2.04 -17.92
C ILE A 240 23.89 -1.73 -17.08
N SER A 241 24.31 -2.64 -16.19
CA SER A 241 25.55 -2.45 -15.41
C SER A 241 26.84 -2.71 -16.20
N ALA A 242 26.80 -3.47 -17.29
CA ALA A 242 27.95 -3.69 -18.17
C ALA A 242 28.15 -2.55 -19.18
N ALA A 243 27.08 -1.83 -19.54
CA ALA A 243 27.13 -0.67 -20.45
C ALA A 243 27.68 0.60 -19.77
N TYR A 244 27.61 0.68 -18.44
CA TYR A 244 28.09 1.82 -17.66
C TYR A 244 29.18 1.35 -16.69
N GLY A 245 30.42 1.76 -16.96
CA GLY A 245 31.57 1.51 -16.10
C GLY A 245 31.37 1.99 -14.66
N PRO A 246 32.34 1.74 -13.76
CA PRO A 246 32.15 1.78 -12.31
C PRO A 246 31.97 3.21 -11.79
N HIS A 247 30.75 3.75 -11.91
CA HIS A 247 30.32 4.95 -11.21
C HIS A 247 29.34 4.54 -10.11
N GLY A 248 29.66 4.98 -8.89
CA GLY A 248 29.00 4.55 -7.66
C GLY A 248 27.51 4.89 -7.60
N LYS A 249 26.79 4.03 -6.86
CA LYS A 249 25.43 4.13 -6.31
C LYS A 249 24.75 5.51 -6.46
N GLU A 250 24.21 5.78 -7.64
CA GLU A 250 23.28 6.90 -7.85
C GLU A 250 21.88 6.50 -7.34
N THR A 251 21.24 7.37 -6.56
CA THR A 251 19.90 7.13 -6.00
C THR A 251 18.80 7.39 -7.06
N PRO A 252 17.61 6.80 -6.92
CA PRO A 252 16.50 7.01 -7.87
C PRO A 252 16.09 8.49 -8.04
N SER A 253 16.23 9.30 -6.99
CA SER A 253 15.96 10.74 -7.01
C SER A 253 17.02 11.53 -7.79
N GLU A 254 18.30 11.19 -7.63
CA GLU A 254 19.41 11.76 -8.43
C GLU A 254 19.25 11.41 -9.91
N LEU A 255 18.85 10.16 -10.20
CA LEU A 255 18.52 9.73 -11.56
C LEU A 255 17.33 10.53 -12.14
N LYS A 256 16.24 10.71 -11.39
CA LYS A 256 15.08 11.52 -11.81
C LYS A 256 15.47 12.99 -12.06
N GLN A 257 16.27 13.59 -11.18
CA GLN A 257 16.75 14.98 -11.33
C GLN A 257 17.71 15.14 -12.52
N ARG A 258 18.56 14.16 -12.81
CA ARG A 258 19.43 14.18 -13.99
C ARG A 258 18.63 14.03 -15.28
N LEU A 259 17.55 13.25 -15.26
CA LEU A 259 16.70 13.00 -16.42
C LEU A 259 15.67 14.12 -16.66
N LEU A 260 15.25 14.88 -15.64
CA LEU A 260 14.24 15.95 -15.78
C LEU A 260 14.59 16.97 -16.88
N PRO A 261 15.81 17.56 -16.91
CA PRO A 261 16.20 18.51 -17.96
C PRO A 261 16.25 17.89 -19.36
N ILE A 262 16.47 16.57 -19.46
CA ILE A 262 16.54 15.83 -20.72
C ILE A 262 15.13 15.52 -21.24
N VAL A 263 14.18 15.26 -20.33
CA VAL A 263 12.75 15.15 -20.65
C VAL A 263 12.17 16.51 -21.05
N GLU A 264 12.60 17.58 -20.39
CA GLU A 264 12.19 18.96 -20.70
C GLU A 264 12.87 19.51 -21.97
N ASN A 265 14.06 19.02 -22.33
CA ASN A 265 14.78 19.38 -23.55
C ASN A 265 15.49 18.15 -24.20
N PRO A 266 14.82 17.45 -25.15
CA PRO A 266 15.31 16.22 -25.77
C PRO A 266 16.62 16.35 -26.56
N GLN A 267 17.13 17.58 -26.78
CA GLN A 267 18.36 17.82 -27.52
C GLN A 267 19.63 17.79 -26.65
N ALA A 268 19.50 17.78 -25.31
CA ALA A 268 20.64 17.93 -24.41
C ALA A 268 21.45 16.63 -24.14
N GLY A 269 21.06 15.47 -24.67
CA GLY A 269 21.73 14.20 -24.37
C GLY A 269 21.72 13.20 -25.51
N ALA A 270 22.72 13.24 -26.38
CA ALA A 270 22.88 12.28 -27.48
C ALA A 270 23.21 10.85 -27.02
N GLY A 271 23.66 10.66 -25.78
CA GLY A 271 24.09 9.36 -25.22
C GLY A 271 23.09 8.63 -24.32
N LEU A 272 21.90 9.19 -24.04
CA LEU A 272 20.92 8.65 -23.08
C LEU A 272 19.61 8.16 -23.71
N ARG A 273 19.58 8.04 -25.05
CA ARG A 273 18.37 7.70 -25.82
C ARG A 273 17.81 6.29 -25.51
N ASP A 274 18.62 5.39 -24.96
CA ASP A 274 18.25 3.98 -24.80
C ASP A 274 17.66 3.62 -23.42
N CYS A 275 17.65 4.53 -22.43
CA CYS A 275 17.23 4.20 -21.05
C CYS A 275 15.88 4.79 -20.62
N ILE A 276 15.30 5.72 -21.39
CA ILE A 276 14.08 6.44 -20.97
C ILE A 276 12.78 5.70 -21.36
N TYR A 277 12.84 4.71 -22.26
CA TYR A 277 11.62 4.18 -22.91
C TYR A 277 11.21 2.75 -22.55
N GLN A 278 11.93 2.08 -21.64
CA GLN A 278 11.52 0.75 -21.13
C GLN A 278 10.54 0.79 -19.96
N LEU A 279 10.22 1.98 -19.43
CA LEU A 279 9.20 2.08 -18.40
C LEU A 279 7.81 2.08 -19.05
N TRP A 280 6.89 1.43 -18.36
CA TRP A 280 5.50 1.28 -18.75
C TRP A 280 4.62 2.55 -18.63
N PRO A 281 5.06 3.81 -18.29
CA PRO A 281 4.12 4.92 -18.21
C PRO A 281 3.86 5.60 -19.56
N VAL A 282 4.61 5.32 -20.62
CA VAL A 282 4.38 5.94 -21.96
C VAL A 282 3.04 5.49 -22.58
N ARG A 283 2.53 4.31 -22.19
CA ARG A 283 1.33 3.69 -22.80
C ARG A 283 0.01 4.22 -22.22
N SER A 284 0.01 4.62 -20.96
CA SER A 284 -1.17 5.12 -20.24
C SER A 284 -1.25 6.64 -20.21
N ASP A 285 -0.20 7.34 -20.64
CA ASP A 285 -0.20 8.79 -20.75
C ASP A 285 -1.20 9.27 -21.84
N PRO A 286 -2.17 10.14 -21.47
CA PRO A 286 -3.20 10.61 -22.40
C PRO A 286 -2.64 11.45 -23.55
N THR A 287 -1.54 12.17 -23.33
CA THR A 287 -0.85 12.99 -24.33
C THR A 287 -0.16 12.09 -25.35
N VAL A 288 0.54 11.06 -24.90
CA VAL A 288 1.19 10.08 -25.79
C VAL A 288 0.14 9.31 -26.62
N ARG A 289 -0.97 8.87 -26.00
CA ARG A 289 -2.04 8.20 -26.75
C ARG A 289 -2.68 9.11 -27.80
N MET A 290 -2.84 10.41 -27.51
CA MET A 290 -3.36 11.38 -28.46
C MET A 290 -2.42 11.54 -29.66
N VAL A 291 -1.12 11.64 -29.41
CA VAL A 291 -0.08 11.71 -30.45
C VAL A 291 -0.07 10.46 -31.32
N LEU A 292 -0.06 9.26 -30.71
CA LEU A 292 -0.07 8.00 -31.46
C LEU A 292 -1.32 7.88 -32.32
N LYS A 293 -2.49 8.29 -31.80
CA LYS A 293 -3.74 8.35 -32.59
C LYS A 293 -3.61 9.33 -33.76
N ARG A 294 -3.00 10.50 -33.57
CA ARG A 294 -2.76 11.49 -34.64
C ARG A 294 -1.89 10.88 -35.74
N ILE A 295 -0.80 10.20 -35.39
CA ILE A 295 0.08 9.52 -36.36
C ILE A 295 -0.69 8.44 -37.12
N LEU A 296 -1.48 7.62 -36.43
CA LEU A 296 -2.26 6.54 -37.04
C LEU A 296 -3.27 7.01 -38.09
N HIS A 297 -3.94 8.13 -37.84
CA HIS A 297 -5.01 8.64 -38.70
C HIS A 297 -4.53 9.63 -39.76
N ASN A 298 -3.36 10.25 -39.58
CA ASN A 298 -2.82 11.20 -40.53
C ASN A 298 -2.06 10.49 -41.66
N ARG A 299 -2.63 10.55 -42.87
CA ARG A 299 -2.04 9.93 -44.08
C ARG A 299 -0.71 10.56 -44.52
N ALA A 300 -0.34 11.72 -43.99
CA ALA A 300 0.96 12.35 -44.25
C ALA A 300 2.14 11.56 -43.65
N TYR A 301 1.89 10.69 -42.66
CA TYR A 301 2.93 9.84 -42.11
C TYR A 301 3.15 8.59 -42.99
N PRO A 302 4.43 8.21 -43.24
CA PRO A 302 4.76 7.03 -44.02
C PRO A 302 4.17 5.76 -43.39
N GLY A 303 3.91 4.73 -44.20
CA GLY A 303 3.29 3.48 -43.76
C GLY A 303 4.04 2.81 -42.60
N GLN A 304 5.37 2.86 -42.61
CA GLN A 304 6.23 2.35 -41.55
C GLN A 304 6.03 3.09 -40.22
N ALA A 305 5.87 4.41 -40.24
CA ALA A 305 5.60 5.21 -39.03
C ALA A 305 4.24 4.90 -38.44
N ARG A 306 3.22 4.69 -39.28
CA ARG A 306 1.88 4.28 -38.84
C ARG A 306 1.87 2.86 -38.26
N GLN A 307 2.63 1.94 -38.86
CA GLN A 307 2.77 0.58 -38.34
C GLN A 307 3.52 0.55 -37.00
N ALA A 308 4.60 1.31 -36.87
CA ALA A 308 5.32 1.50 -35.61
C ALA A 308 4.41 2.12 -34.54
N ALA A 309 3.67 3.18 -34.87
CA ALA A 309 2.71 3.81 -33.96
C ALA A 309 1.61 2.85 -33.52
N SER A 310 1.10 2.00 -34.42
CA SER A 310 0.12 0.95 -34.10
C SER A 310 0.71 -0.06 -33.13
N GLY A 311 1.93 -0.54 -33.41
CA GLY A 311 2.66 -1.45 -32.54
C GLY A 311 2.86 -0.87 -31.15
N VAL A 312 3.28 0.39 -31.03
CA VAL A 312 3.46 1.07 -29.74
C VAL A 312 2.12 1.29 -29.03
N PHE A 313 1.08 1.71 -29.76
CA PHE A 313 -0.26 1.98 -29.22
C PHE A 313 -0.92 0.72 -28.65
N HIS A 314 -0.74 -0.44 -29.30
CA HIS A 314 -1.26 -1.73 -28.84
C HIS A 314 -0.31 -2.48 -27.91
N GLY A 315 0.88 -1.93 -27.63
CA GLY A 315 1.87 -2.53 -26.76
C GLY A 315 2.66 -3.70 -27.37
N ASN A 316 2.56 -3.88 -28.69
CA ASN A 316 3.23 -4.92 -29.47
C ASN A 316 4.63 -4.51 -29.94
N ALA A 317 5.03 -3.24 -29.76
CA ALA A 317 6.29 -2.71 -30.27
C ALA A 317 6.85 -1.63 -29.34
N MET A 318 8.17 -1.44 -29.34
CA MET A 318 8.85 -0.43 -28.50
C MET A 318 8.87 0.95 -29.19
N PRO A 319 8.84 2.07 -28.42
CA PRO A 319 8.79 3.44 -28.97
C PRO A 319 9.91 3.79 -29.97
N GLU A 320 11.06 3.14 -29.88
CA GLU A 320 12.23 3.35 -30.75
C GLU A 320 11.92 3.05 -32.22
N LEU A 321 10.93 2.20 -32.50
CA LEU A 321 10.46 1.95 -33.86
C LEU A 321 9.83 3.18 -34.52
N LEU A 322 9.33 4.15 -33.74
CA LEU A 322 8.84 5.42 -34.28
C LEU A 322 10.01 6.27 -34.80
N ILE A 323 11.12 6.28 -34.07
CA ILE A 323 12.34 7.02 -34.45
C ILE A 323 12.94 6.39 -35.71
N ASN A 324 13.07 5.07 -35.73
CA ASN A 324 13.56 4.34 -36.90
C ASN A 324 12.64 4.48 -38.12
N ALA A 325 11.34 4.70 -37.90
CA ALA A 325 10.37 4.99 -38.95
C ALA A 325 10.34 6.47 -39.39
N GLY A 326 11.31 7.28 -38.95
CA GLY A 326 11.48 8.67 -39.38
C GLY A 326 10.56 9.67 -38.69
N VAL A 327 9.93 9.31 -37.56
CA VAL A 327 9.15 10.25 -36.75
C VAL A 327 10.11 11.07 -35.90
N THR A 328 10.68 12.13 -36.49
CA THR A 328 11.64 13.01 -35.83
C THR A 328 10.99 14.21 -35.14
N HIS A 329 9.77 14.57 -35.53
CA HIS A 329 8.99 15.67 -34.95
C HIS A 329 7.53 15.26 -34.74
N ILE A 330 7.07 15.44 -33.51
CA ILE A 330 5.67 15.33 -33.13
C ILE A 330 5.20 16.76 -32.85
N HIS A 331 4.49 17.36 -33.80
CA HIS A 331 3.74 18.59 -33.59
C HIS A 331 2.37 18.27 -32.96
#